data_AF-A0A964Q7N0-F1
#
_entry.id   AF-A0A964Q7N0-F1
#
_cell.length_a   1.000
_cell.length_b   1.000
_cell.length_c   1.000
_cell.angle_alpha   90.00
_cell.angle_beta   90.00
_cell.angle_gamma   90.00
#
_symmetry.space_group_name_H-M   'P 1'
#
loop_
_entity.id
_entity.type
_entity.pdbx_description
1 polymer ?
#
loop_
_entity_poly.entity_id
_entity_poly.type
_entity_poly.pdbx_seq_one_letter_code
_entity_poly.pdbx_strand_id
1 'polypeptide(L)'
;HGHFKLGGGPKVSVGGASQPEVTARIFEVAKAKNIVVQRGGAAGRTGTDTDAIFIKGGGIASGLVSLPIRYMHTTVEMTALKDLEQIAEIFAGFALSLKGNEVFAPQL
;
A
#
# COMPACT_ATOMS: atom_id res chain seq x y z
N HIS A 1 6.16 6.19 13.69
CA HIS A 1 5.47 6.49 12.42
C HIS A 1 5.07 7.98 12.26
N GLY A 2 5.83 8.94 12.79
CA GLY A 2 5.45 10.37 12.76
C GLY A 2 5.77 11.12 11.46
N HIS A 3 6.61 10.57 10.59
CA HIS A 3 7.08 11.25 9.37
C HIS A 3 6.02 11.38 8.27
N PHE A 4 4.99 10.54 8.27
CA PHE A 4 3.89 10.62 7.31
C PHE A 4 2.89 11.69 7.75
N LYS A 5 2.55 12.59 6.82
CA LYS A 5 1.66 13.73 7.03
C LYS A 5 0.21 13.34 6.75
N LEU A 6 -0.72 13.79 7.58
CA LEU A 6 -2.15 13.74 7.27
C LEU A 6 -2.44 14.69 6.10
N GLY A 7 -3.26 14.26 5.15
CA GLY A 7 -3.57 15.01 3.92
C GLY A 7 -2.41 15.04 2.92
N GLY A 8 -1.30 14.36 3.22
CA GLY A 8 -0.14 14.21 2.35
C GLY A 8 -0.28 13.06 1.34
N GLY A 9 -1.42 12.37 1.34
CA GLY A 9 -1.71 11.23 0.49
C GLY A 9 -1.44 9.88 1.17
N PRO A 10 -1.95 8.78 0.60
CA PRO A 10 -1.78 7.43 1.13
C PRO A 10 -0.31 7.04 1.28
N LYS A 11 0.02 6.25 2.30
CA LYS A 11 1.36 5.68 2.46
C LYS A 11 1.46 4.38 1.68
N VAL A 12 2.45 4.26 0.80
CA VAL A 12 2.75 3.00 0.09
C VAL A 12 4.05 2.41 0.63
N SER A 13 3.99 1.17 1.10
CA SER A 13 5.15 0.45 1.63
C SER A 13 6.03 -0.11 0.50
N VAL A 14 7.35 -0.07 0.69
CA VAL A 14 8.33 -0.65 -0.23
C VAL A 14 9.29 -1.54 0.55
N GLY A 15 9.49 -2.76 0.08
CA GLY A 15 10.28 -3.79 0.77
C GLY A 15 9.44 -4.62 1.75
N GLY A 16 10.11 -5.50 2.49
CA GLY A 16 9.46 -6.46 3.38
C GLY A 16 8.48 -7.35 2.62
N ALA A 17 7.25 -7.46 3.12
CA ALA A 17 6.17 -8.22 2.50
C ALA A 17 5.46 -7.50 1.33
N SER A 18 5.98 -6.35 0.87
CA SER A 18 5.45 -5.63 -0.30
C SER A 18 6.25 -6.00 -1.55
N GLN A 19 5.63 -6.81 -2.41
CA GLN A 19 6.25 -7.31 -3.64
C GLN A 19 6.51 -6.16 -4.65
N PRO A 20 7.68 -6.11 -5.30
CA PRO A 20 8.06 -4.99 -6.19
C PRO A 20 7.08 -4.72 -7.32
N GLU A 21 6.58 -5.74 -8.01
CA GLU A 21 5.71 -5.59 -9.18
C GLU A 21 4.31 -5.10 -8.77
N VAL A 22 3.78 -5.60 -7.65
CA VAL A 22 2.53 -5.12 -7.05
C VAL A 22 2.68 -3.66 -6.64
N THR A 23 3.78 -3.34 -5.97
CA THR A 23 4.07 -1.99 -5.48
C THR A 23 4.27 -1.00 -6.64
N ALA A 24 4.99 -1.39 -7.68
CA ALA A 24 5.18 -0.57 -8.88
C ALA A 24 3.83 -0.25 -9.55
N ARG A 25 2.96 -1.25 -9.70
CA ARG A 25 1.62 -1.06 -10.26
C ARG A 25 0.76 -0.12 -9.41
N ILE A 26 0.84 -0.21 -8.07
CA ILE A 26 0.18 0.76 -7.18
C ILE A 26 0.66 2.19 -7.46
N PHE A 27 1.97 2.41 -7.64
CA PHE A 27 2.51 3.71 -7.99
C PHE A 27 2.05 4.21 -9.37
N GLU A 28 2.00 3.32 -10.37
CA GLU A 28 1.50 3.69 -11.71
C GLU A 28 0.02 4.08 -11.69
N VAL A 29 -0.80 3.35 -10.93
CA VAL A 29 -2.22 3.70 -10.73
C VAL A 29 -2.36 5.06 -10.03
N ALA A 30 -1.61 5.28 -8.95
CA ALA A 30 -1.63 6.56 -8.23
C ALA A 30 -1.23 7.72 -9.16
N LYS A 31 -0.17 7.53 -9.96
CA LYS A 31 0.29 8.50 -10.96
C LYS A 31 -0.77 8.78 -12.03
N ALA A 32 -1.38 7.75 -12.60
CA ALA A 32 -2.43 7.89 -13.61
C ALA A 32 -3.66 8.65 -13.08
N LYS A 33 -3.93 8.55 -11.77
CA LYS A 33 -5.03 9.26 -11.08
C LYS A 33 -4.63 10.60 -10.47
N ASN A 34 -3.40 11.06 -10.66
CA ASN A 34 -2.85 12.27 -10.03
C ASN A 34 -2.94 12.26 -8.49
N ILE A 35 -2.82 11.07 -7.88
CA ILE A 35 -2.80 10.90 -6.43
C ILE A 35 -1.35 10.95 -5.95
N VAL A 36 -1.03 11.95 -5.12
CA VAL A 36 0.25 12.02 -4.42
C VAL A 36 0.27 10.92 -3.36
N VAL A 37 1.38 10.18 -3.27
CA VAL A 37 1.56 9.11 -2.28
C VAL A 37 2.85 9.31 -1.50
N GLN A 38 2.86 8.87 -0.25
CA GLN A 38 4.02 8.94 0.62
C GLN A 38 4.73 7.57 0.66
N ARG A 39 5.98 7.51 0.20
CA ARG A 39 6.74 6.26 0.16
C ARG A 39 7.30 5.91 1.55
N GLY A 40 7.03 4.70 2.04
CA GLY A 40 7.58 4.19 3.29
C GLY A 40 8.41 2.93 3.09
N GLY A 41 9.66 2.94 3.58
CA GLY A 41 10.49 1.73 3.57
C GLY A 41 10.10 0.75 4.66
N ALA A 42 10.07 -0.54 4.34
CA ALA A 42 9.96 -1.64 5.29
C ALA A 42 11.25 -2.49 5.24
N ALA A 43 12.02 -2.50 6.32
CA ALA A 43 13.29 -3.24 6.41
C ALA A 43 13.11 -4.76 6.66
N GLY A 44 11.86 -5.22 6.86
CA GLY A 44 11.53 -6.59 7.22
C GLY A 44 10.04 -6.72 7.45
N ARG A 45 9.63 -7.24 8.62
CA ARG A 45 8.22 -7.31 9.01
C ARG A 45 7.58 -5.93 9.07
N THR A 46 6.39 -5.81 8.49
CA THR A 46 5.59 -4.59 8.49
C THR A 46 4.72 -4.46 9.75
N GLY A 47 4.45 -5.58 10.44
CA GLY A 47 3.53 -5.64 11.57
C GLY A 47 2.06 -5.64 11.16
N THR A 48 1.77 -5.92 9.88
CA THR A 48 0.42 -5.90 9.30
C THR A 48 0.02 -7.27 8.79
N ASP A 49 -1.26 -7.42 8.44
CA ASP A 49 -1.78 -8.65 7.81
C ASP A 49 -1.05 -9.00 6.51
N THR A 50 -0.45 -8.00 5.82
CA THR A 50 0.38 -8.23 4.63
C THR A 50 1.52 -9.21 4.91
N ASP A 51 2.13 -9.18 6.10
CA ASP A 51 3.20 -10.13 6.46
C ASP A 51 2.67 -11.57 6.48
N ALA A 52 1.47 -11.76 7.01
CA ALA A 52 0.85 -13.08 7.13
C ALA A 52 0.33 -13.58 5.77
N ILE A 53 -0.27 -12.71 4.96
CA ILE A 53 -0.78 -13.03 3.62
C ILE A 53 0.36 -13.41 2.70
N PHE A 54 1.43 -12.61 2.68
CA PHE A 54 2.57 -12.79 1.78
C PHE A 54 3.17 -14.20 1.83
N ILE A 55 3.26 -14.81 3.01
CA ILE A 55 3.90 -16.14 3.18
C ILE A 55 2.97 -17.34 2.91
N LYS A 56 1.68 -17.13 2.62
CA LYS A 56 0.73 -18.24 2.41
C LYS A 56 0.90 -18.86 1.03
N GLY A 57 0.55 -20.15 0.91
CA GLY A 57 0.39 -20.82 -0.39
C GLY A 57 1.63 -20.84 -1.30
N GLY A 58 2.84 -20.70 -0.74
CA GLY A 58 4.08 -20.58 -1.52
C GLY A 58 4.47 -19.15 -1.92
N GLY A 59 3.72 -18.15 -1.46
CA GLY A 59 3.94 -16.74 -1.77
C GLY A 59 2.72 -16.13 -2.42
N ILE A 60 1.97 -15.29 -1.70
CA ILE A 60 0.90 -14.49 -2.28
C ILE A 60 1.44 -13.10 -2.61
N ALA A 61 1.32 -12.72 -3.88
CA ALA A 61 1.70 -11.40 -4.33
C ALA A 61 0.93 -10.31 -3.57
N SER A 62 1.67 -9.54 -2.79
CA SER A 62 1.09 -8.65 -1.78
C SER A 62 1.66 -7.24 -1.90
N GLY A 63 0.83 -6.25 -1.63
CA GLY A 63 1.21 -4.85 -1.54
C GLY A 63 0.53 -4.20 -0.33
N LEU A 64 1.15 -3.17 0.23
CA LEU A 64 0.64 -2.50 1.42
C LEU A 64 0.47 -1.00 1.16
N VAL A 65 -0.79 -0.56 1.17
CA VAL A 65 -1.19 0.85 1.24
C VAL A 65 -1.79 1.10 2.61
N SER A 66 -1.32 2.14 3.30
CA SER A 66 -1.77 2.48 4.65
C SER A 66 -2.38 3.88 4.68
N LEU A 67 -3.43 4.02 5.48
CA LEU A 67 -4.00 5.31 5.84
C LEU A 67 -3.09 6.01 6.86
N PRO A 68 -2.61 7.24 6.57
CA PRO A 68 -1.95 8.04 7.60
C PRO A 68 -2.95 8.36 8.72
N ILE A 69 -2.62 7.95 9.94
CA ILE A 69 -3.42 8.26 11.14
C ILE A 69 -2.55 8.80 12.27
N ARG A 70 -3.20 9.41 13.26
CA ARG A 70 -2.65 9.74 14.58
C ARG A 70 -3.45 9.02 15.66
N TYR A 71 -2.77 8.66 16.75
CA TYR A 71 -3.34 7.98 17.91
C TYR A 71 -3.89 6.58 17.60
N MET A 72 -3.14 5.81 16.78
CA MET A 72 -3.45 4.41 16.48
C MET A 72 -3.66 3.59 17.75
N HIS A 73 -4.68 2.71 17.76
CA HIS A 73 -5.05 1.86 18.91
C HIS A 73 -5.55 2.61 20.15
N THR A 74 -6.02 3.83 19.98
CA THR A 74 -6.73 4.56 21.04
C THR A 74 -8.22 4.63 20.72
N THR A 75 -9.02 5.12 21.66
CA THR A 75 -10.47 5.24 21.48
C THR A 75 -10.86 6.28 20.43
N VAL A 76 -9.97 7.24 20.13
CA VAL A 76 -10.19 8.29 19.15
C VAL A 76 -8.97 8.41 18.26
N GLU A 77 -9.13 8.05 16.99
CA GLU A 77 -8.10 8.21 15.97
C GLU A 77 -8.36 9.46 15.12
N MET A 78 -7.31 9.99 14.51
CA MET A 78 -7.41 11.16 13.63
C MET A 78 -6.77 10.87 12.28
N THR A 79 -7.45 11.25 11.21
CA THR A 79 -6.98 11.10 9.82
C THR A 79 -7.49 12.26 8.95
N ALA A 80 -7.02 12.32 7.70
CA ALA A 80 -7.59 13.19 6.67
C ALA A 80 -8.52 12.38 5.76
N LEU A 81 -9.77 12.80 5.63
CA LEU A 81 -10.76 12.11 4.78
C LEU A 81 -10.30 11.97 3.33
N LYS A 82 -9.61 12.98 2.81
CA LYS A 82 -9.02 12.93 1.46
C LYS A 82 -8.06 11.75 1.27
N ASP A 83 -7.25 11.41 2.27
CA ASP A 83 -6.33 10.27 2.16
C ASP A 83 -7.11 8.95 2.09
N LEU A 84 -8.22 8.84 2.83
CA LEU A 84 -9.11 7.67 2.81
C LEU A 84 -9.77 7.48 1.44
N GLU A 85 -10.31 8.54 0.86
CA GLU A 85 -10.93 8.52 -0.48
C GLU A 85 -9.91 8.11 -1.55
N GLN A 86 -8.69 8.66 -1.47
CA GLN A 86 -7.60 8.32 -2.38
C GLN A 86 -7.15 6.85 -2.27
N ILE A 87 -7.24 6.22 -1.09
CA ILE A 87 -6.98 4.78 -0.96
C ILE A 87 -8.00 3.97 -1.74
N ALA A 88 -9.28 4.30 -1.62
CA ALA A 88 -10.34 3.62 -2.36
C ALA A 88 -10.12 3.73 -3.87
N GLU A 89 -9.73 4.91 -4.35
CA GLU A 89 -9.37 5.13 -5.76
C GLU A 89 -8.16 4.30 -6.21
N ILE A 90 -7.12 4.19 -5.40
CA ILE A 90 -5.95 3.35 -5.69
C ILE A 90 -6.37 1.88 -5.77
N PHE A 91 -7.17 1.39 -4.83
CA PHE A 91 -7.61 -0.01 -4.82
C PHE A 91 -8.48 -0.35 -6.03
N ALA A 92 -9.45 0.52 -6.35
CA ALA A 92 -10.27 0.36 -7.55
C ALA A 92 -9.42 0.40 -8.82
N GLY A 93 -8.50 1.36 -8.92
CA GLY A 93 -7.58 1.47 -10.06
C GLY A 93 -6.64 0.28 -10.20
N PHE A 94 -6.14 -0.26 -9.09
CA PHE A 94 -5.31 -1.46 -9.09
C PHE A 94 -6.09 -2.65 -9.64
N ALA A 95 -7.29 -2.92 -9.12
CA ALA A 95 -8.14 -4.01 -9.58
C ALA A 95 -8.45 -3.89 -11.08
N LEU A 96 -8.81 -2.68 -11.56
CA LEU A 96 -9.10 -2.42 -12.97
C LEU A 96 -7.87 -2.51 -13.88
N SER A 97 -6.66 -2.36 -13.33
CA SER A 97 -5.43 -2.49 -14.11
C SER A 97 -5.03 -3.93 -14.40
N LEU A 98 -5.60 -4.91 -13.68
CA LEU A 98 -5.28 -6.33 -13.84
C LEU A 98 -5.88 -6.87 -15.13
N LYS A 99 -5.07 -7.65 -15.85
CA LYS A 99 -5.43 -8.30 -17.12
C LYS A 99 -5.80 -9.77 -16.95
N GLY A 100 -5.60 -10.33 -15.75
CA GLY A 100 -5.93 -11.70 -15.40
C GLY A 100 -4.86 -12.72 -15.80
N ASN A 101 -3.77 -12.28 -16.42
CA ASN A 101 -2.62 -13.10 -16.80
C ASN A 101 -1.31 -12.59 -16.17
N GLU A 102 -1.40 -11.72 -15.17
CA GLU A 102 -0.24 -11.25 -14.42
C GLU A 102 0.52 -12.40 -13.78
N VAL A 103 1.84 -12.38 -13.95
CA VAL A 103 2.76 -13.20 -13.18
C VAL A 103 3.52 -12.28 -12.24
N PHE A 104 3.23 -12.40 -10.97
CA PHE A 104 3.93 -11.71 -9.89
C PHE A 104 5.06 -12.63 -9.40
N ALA A 105 6.06 -12.87 -10.25
CA ALA A 105 7.25 -13.63 -9.89
C ALA A 105 8.40 -12.67 -9.55
N PRO A 106 9.25 -13.01 -8.56
CA PRO A 106 10.47 -12.24 -8.31
C PRO A 106 11.30 -12.20 -9.60
N GLN A 107 11.67 -11.00 -10.09
CA GLN A 107 12.74 -10.91 -11.07
C GLN A 107 14.08 -11.17 -10.36
N LEU A 108 14.77 -12.24 -10.79
CA LEU A 108 16.15 -12.55 -10.40
C LEU A 108 17.14 -11.70 -11.22
#